data_AF-A0A7X9P3M1-F1
#
_entry.id   AF-A0A7X9P3M1-F1
#
_cell.length_a   1.000
_cell.length_b   1.000
_cell.length_c   1.000
_cell.angle_alpha   90.00
_cell.angle_beta   90.00
_cell.angle_gamma   90.00
#
_symmetry.space_group_name_H-M   'P 1'
#
loop_
_entity.id
_entity.type
_entity.pdbx_description
1 polymer ?
#
loop_
_entity_poly.entity_id
_entity_poly.type
_entity_poly.pdbx_seq_one_letter_code
_entity_poly.pdbx_strand_id
1 'polypeptide(L)'
;MKTFFLKALALIGVIAFLQGCYPGGAEYTSDLDIAISQYDSAQDLRSYRTYFLVDTMSVTTAGNAQGLTVEEREEIITYTNQQLQNILGLSPITNPTAESDADIVVQLSQIAVQQSGVAWQPPYWPGYPGFPGYPGYPGYPWYGGGYTYYSYSNGTILVDFIDVQKTIDANNPPLADDRFVLVLGWQGALNGVLSRANSVPLVKDGITVLFDQFNTAKAGTDN
;
A
#
# COMPACT_ATOMS: atom_id res chain seq x y z
N MET A 1 -34.86 54.31 11.72
CA MET A 1 -34.43 53.81 10.38
C MET A 1 -32.95 53.46 10.34
N LYS A 2 -32.01 54.34 10.72
CA LYS A 2 -30.55 54.05 10.72
C LYS A 2 -30.12 52.83 11.55
N THR A 3 -30.73 52.64 12.72
CA THR A 3 -30.45 51.49 13.62
C THR A 3 -30.99 50.15 13.10
N PHE A 4 -32.04 50.17 12.26
CA PHE A 4 -32.57 48.96 11.62
C PHE A 4 -31.67 48.53 10.46
N PHE A 5 -31.15 49.49 9.69
CA PHE A 5 -30.20 49.25 8.61
C PHE A 5 -28.87 48.67 9.12
N LEU A 6 -28.34 49.17 10.25
CA LEU A 6 -27.11 48.62 10.85
C LEU A 6 -27.28 47.17 11.33
N LYS A 7 -28.44 46.84 11.92
CA LYS A 7 -28.73 45.47 12.38
C LYS A 7 -28.89 44.49 11.22
N ALA A 8 -29.50 44.93 10.12
CA ALA A 8 -29.62 44.13 8.90
C ALA A 8 -28.24 43.86 8.26
N LEU A 9 -27.35 44.85 8.24
CA LEU A 9 -25.99 44.69 7.70
C LEU A 9 -25.14 43.74 8.56
N ALA A 10 -25.27 43.82 9.89
CA ALA A 10 -24.61 42.91 10.81
C ALA A 10 -25.10 41.45 10.66
N LEU A 11 -26.40 41.26 10.45
CA LEU A 11 -26.98 39.92 10.24
C LEU A 11 -26.51 39.29 8.93
N ILE A 12 -26.42 40.07 7.84
CA ILE A 12 -25.89 39.60 6.55
C ILE A 12 -24.40 39.24 6.67
N GLY A 13 -23.63 40.03 7.43
CA GLY A 13 -22.22 39.70 7.73
C GLY A 13 -22.08 38.34 8.43
N VAL A 14 -22.88 38.08 9.46
CA VAL A 14 -22.85 36.80 10.21
C VAL A 14 -23.23 35.61 9.33
N ILE A 15 -24.21 35.75 8.43
CA ILE A 15 -24.61 34.68 7.50
C ILE A 15 -23.51 34.38 6.47
N ALA A 16 -22.77 35.41 6.01
CA ALA A 16 -21.65 35.23 5.08
C ALA A 16 -20.47 34.48 5.73
N PHE A 17 -20.21 34.66 7.04
CA PHE A 17 -19.17 33.93 7.75
C PHE A 17 -19.52 32.46 8.01
N LEU A 18 -20.82 32.08 8.00
CA LEU A 18 -21.25 30.70 8.19
C LEU A 18 -21.07 29.82 6.95
N GLN A 19 -20.85 30.40 5.76
CA GLN A 19 -20.60 29.64 4.54
C GLN A 19 -19.12 29.27 4.31
N GLY A 20 -18.20 29.83 5.10
CA GLY A 20 -16.76 29.53 5.01
C GLY A 20 -16.28 28.34 5.86
N CYS A 21 -17.17 27.69 6.62
CA CYS A 21 -16.83 26.65 7.59
C CYS A 21 -17.43 25.26 7.28
N TYR A 22 -17.89 25.04 6.05
CA TYR A 22 -18.09 23.69 5.54
C TYR A 22 -16.98 23.40 4.55
N PRO A 23 -15.94 22.62 4.91
CA PRO A 23 -15.07 22.05 3.90
C PRO A 23 -15.98 21.31 2.90
N GLY A 24 -15.83 21.62 1.61
CA GLY A 24 -16.62 21.00 0.55
C GLY A 24 -16.59 19.49 0.72
N GLY A 25 -17.77 18.84 0.64
CA GLY A 25 -17.82 17.39 0.58
C GLY A 25 -17.10 16.89 -0.69
N ALA A 26 -16.88 15.58 -0.79
CA ALA A 26 -16.38 14.94 -2.00
C ALA A 26 -17.16 15.46 -3.23
N GLU A 27 -16.50 16.24 -4.08
CA GLU A 27 -17.09 16.77 -5.33
C GLU A 27 -16.89 15.77 -6.47
N TYR A 28 -15.82 15.00 -6.40
CA TYR A 28 -15.49 13.95 -7.36
C TYR A 28 -15.56 12.58 -6.71
N THR A 29 -15.88 11.58 -7.53
CA THR A 29 -15.97 10.20 -7.07
C THR A 29 -14.61 9.64 -6.65
N SER A 30 -13.50 10.21 -7.14
CA SER A 30 -12.12 9.94 -6.73
C SER A 30 -11.81 10.41 -5.31
N ASP A 31 -12.56 11.39 -4.78
CA ASP A 31 -12.41 11.86 -3.39
C ASP A 31 -12.88 10.79 -2.38
N LEU A 32 -13.50 9.71 -2.87
CA LEU A 32 -13.88 8.53 -2.09
C LEU A 32 -12.84 7.40 -2.18
N ASP A 33 -11.81 7.53 -3.02
CA ASP A 33 -10.74 6.55 -3.11
C ASP A 33 -9.80 6.76 -1.92
N ILE A 34 -9.55 5.69 -1.17
CA ILE A 34 -8.81 5.78 0.09
C ILE A 34 -7.43 5.17 -0.10
N ALA A 35 -6.40 6.00 0.02
CA ALA A 35 -5.00 5.57 0.12
C ALA A 35 -4.57 5.59 1.59
N ILE A 36 -4.30 4.41 2.15
CA ILE A 36 -3.84 4.24 3.53
C ILE A 36 -2.47 3.58 3.50
N SER A 37 -1.53 4.06 4.30
CA SER A 37 -0.27 3.39 4.54
C SER A 37 -0.01 3.19 6.03
N GLN A 38 0.76 2.15 6.35
CA GLN A 38 1.23 1.85 7.69
C GLN A 38 2.69 1.42 7.65
N TYR A 39 3.40 1.69 8.74
CA TYR A 39 4.82 1.38 8.91
C TYR A 39 5.15 1.31 10.40
N ASP A 40 6.23 0.61 10.74
CA ASP A 40 6.64 0.42 12.13
C ASP A 40 7.62 1.52 12.61
N SER A 41 8.61 1.91 11.80
CA SER A 41 9.55 2.98 12.15
C SER A 41 9.98 3.80 10.93
N ALA A 42 10.01 5.12 11.07
CA ALA A 42 10.57 6.01 10.05
C ALA A 42 12.08 5.82 9.89
N GLN A 43 12.77 5.30 10.93
CA GLN A 43 14.18 4.90 10.80
C GLN A 43 14.36 3.79 9.76
N ASP A 44 13.48 2.80 9.74
CA ASP A 44 13.53 1.71 8.75
C ASP A 44 13.24 2.25 7.34
N LEU A 45 12.23 3.11 7.19
CA LEU A 45 11.94 3.76 5.90
C LEU A 45 13.16 4.56 5.39
N ARG A 46 13.94 5.15 6.30
CA ARG A 46 15.18 5.86 6.00
C ARG A 46 16.35 4.93 5.73
N SER A 47 16.33 3.65 6.09
CA SER A 47 17.43 2.73 5.76
C SER A 47 17.31 2.17 4.34
N TYR A 48 16.11 2.04 3.79
CA TYR A 48 15.90 1.45 2.46
C TYR A 48 16.55 2.27 1.33
N ARG A 49 17.36 1.63 0.51
CA ARG A 49 18.08 2.17 -0.66
C ARG A 49 17.85 1.33 -1.91
N THR A 50 17.76 0.01 -1.78
CA THR A 50 17.60 -0.91 -2.89
C THR A 50 16.29 -1.70 -2.76
N TYR A 51 15.72 -2.09 -3.89
CA TYR A 51 14.52 -2.91 -3.92
C TYR A 51 14.58 -3.99 -5.00
N PHE A 52 13.88 -5.09 -4.76
CA PHE A 52 13.49 -6.04 -5.79
C PHE A 52 11.97 -6.00 -5.95
N LEU A 53 11.49 -5.73 -7.17
CA LEU A 53 10.07 -5.75 -7.48
C LEU A 53 9.69 -7.11 -8.06
N VAL A 54 8.70 -7.76 -7.45
CA VAL A 54 8.14 -9.00 -7.98
C VAL A 54 7.48 -8.73 -9.33
N ASP A 55 7.82 -9.53 -10.33
CA ASP A 55 7.36 -9.40 -11.73
C ASP A 55 5.91 -9.82 -11.96
N THR A 56 5.24 -10.29 -10.90
CA THR A 56 3.86 -10.77 -10.93
C THR A 56 3.03 -10.09 -9.85
N MET A 57 1.81 -9.70 -10.23
CA MET A 57 0.82 -9.18 -9.31
C MET A 57 -0.22 -10.26 -9.05
N SER A 58 -0.37 -10.64 -7.78
CA SER A 58 -1.33 -11.67 -7.39
C SER A 58 -2.75 -11.12 -7.36
N VAL A 59 -3.74 -11.94 -7.71
CA VAL A 59 -5.15 -11.54 -7.69
C VAL A 59 -5.92 -12.57 -6.89
N THR A 60 -6.55 -12.10 -5.82
CA THR A 60 -7.47 -12.90 -5.01
C THR A 60 -8.90 -12.64 -5.49
N THR A 61 -9.54 -13.67 -6.04
CA THR A 61 -10.93 -13.62 -6.52
C THR A 61 -11.77 -14.73 -5.87
N ALA A 62 -13.09 -14.54 -5.83
CA ALA A 62 -14.05 -15.56 -5.43
C ALA A 62 -15.30 -15.46 -6.30
N GLY A 63 -15.87 -16.60 -6.67
CA GLY A 63 -17.03 -16.66 -7.56
C GLY A 63 -16.75 -16.04 -8.92
N ASN A 64 -17.61 -15.11 -9.35
CA ASN A 64 -17.53 -14.46 -10.67
C ASN A 64 -16.79 -13.11 -10.66
N ALA A 65 -16.15 -12.74 -9.55
CA ALA A 65 -15.42 -11.49 -9.45
C ALA A 65 -14.29 -11.44 -10.49
N GLN A 66 -14.32 -10.40 -11.33
CA GLN A 66 -13.28 -10.18 -12.34
C GLN A 66 -12.16 -9.33 -11.73
N GLY A 67 -10.94 -9.84 -11.77
CA GLY A 67 -9.74 -9.08 -11.45
C GLY A 67 -9.25 -8.24 -12.62
N LEU A 68 -8.10 -7.59 -12.42
CA LEU A 68 -7.32 -6.95 -13.48
C LEU A 68 -6.87 -8.00 -14.52
N THR A 69 -6.81 -7.61 -15.79
CA THR A 69 -6.24 -8.46 -16.85
C THR A 69 -4.73 -8.63 -16.67
N VAL A 70 -4.09 -9.44 -17.51
CA VAL A 70 -2.61 -9.58 -17.50
C VAL A 70 -1.97 -8.25 -17.87
N GLU A 71 -2.46 -7.62 -18.93
CA GLU A 71 -1.93 -6.37 -19.48
C GLU A 71 -2.08 -5.21 -18.48
N GLU A 72 -3.22 -5.12 -17.81
CA GLU A 72 -3.45 -4.10 -16.77
C GLU A 72 -2.49 -4.28 -15.59
N ARG A 73 -2.21 -5.52 -15.18
CA ARG A 73 -1.24 -5.81 -14.11
C ARG A 73 0.19 -5.46 -14.53
N GLU A 74 0.60 -5.81 -15.73
CA GLU A 74 1.92 -5.46 -16.26
C GLU A 74 2.11 -3.93 -16.33
N GLU A 75 1.06 -3.21 -16.72
CA GLU A 75 1.07 -1.75 -16.75
C GLU A 75 1.22 -1.15 -15.34
N ILE A 76 0.52 -1.70 -14.35
CA ILE A 76 0.62 -1.28 -12.94
C ILE A 76 2.01 -1.61 -12.36
N ILE A 77 2.55 -2.81 -12.61
CA ILE A 77 3.90 -3.22 -12.18
C ILE A 77 4.95 -2.28 -12.77
N THR A 78 4.87 -2.02 -14.08
CA THR A 78 5.80 -1.12 -14.78
C THR A 78 5.76 0.29 -14.19
N TYR A 79 4.56 0.82 -13.95
CA TYR A 79 4.39 2.13 -13.34
C TYR A 79 4.93 2.18 -11.90
N THR A 80 4.63 1.16 -11.09
CA THR A 80 5.16 1.03 -9.72
C THR A 80 6.68 1.06 -9.73
N ASN A 81 7.31 0.30 -10.62
CA ASN A 81 8.77 0.27 -10.79
C ASN A 81 9.35 1.66 -11.09
N GLN A 82 8.67 2.44 -11.92
CA GLN A 82 9.09 3.82 -12.23
C GLN A 82 8.96 4.73 -11.00
N GLN A 83 7.87 4.61 -10.24
CA GLN A 83 7.64 5.48 -9.07
C GLN A 83 8.55 5.13 -7.88
N LEU A 84 8.93 3.85 -7.70
CA LEU A 84 9.94 3.45 -6.71
C LEU A 84 11.28 4.17 -6.95
N GLN A 85 11.64 4.39 -8.22
CA GLN A 85 12.85 5.12 -8.58
C GLN A 85 12.64 6.64 -8.51
N ASN A 86 11.57 7.15 -9.11
CA ASN A 86 11.37 8.58 -9.31
C ASN A 86 10.94 9.32 -8.04
N ILE A 87 10.03 8.73 -7.25
CA ILE A 87 9.47 9.35 -6.05
C ILE A 87 10.27 8.91 -4.82
N LEU A 88 10.55 7.61 -4.68
CA LEU A 88 11.23 7.10 -3.47
C LEU A 88 12.76 7.14 -3.56
N GLY A 89 13.32 7.29 -4.77
CA GLY A 89 14.77 7.34 -4.98
C GLY A 89 15.47 6.00 -4.73
N LEU A 90 14.74 4.88 -4.81
CA LEU A 90 15.29 3.55 -4.58
C LEU A 90 15.94 2.99 -5.85
N SER A 91 17.00 2.21 -5.69
CA SER A 91 17.72 1.55 -6.79
C SER A 91 17.21 0.12 -7.01
N PRO A 92 16.87 -0.28 -8.24
CA PRO A 92 16.41 -1.65 -8.51
C PRO A 92 17.55 -2.67 -8.44
N ILE A 93 17.25 -3.84 -7.89
CA ILE A 93 18.00 -5.09 -8.02
C ILE A 93 17.15 -6.01 -8.89
N THR A 94 17.70 -6.51 -10.00
CA THR A 94 16.96 -7.36 -10.95
C THR A 94 17.36 -8.83 -10.87
N ASN A 95 18.54 -9.13 -10.32
CA ASN A 95 19.07 -10.47 -10.15
C ASN A 95 19.59 -10.62 -8.72
N PRO A 96 18.70 -10.70 -7.73
CA PRO A 96 19.12 -10.85 -6.35
C PRO A 96 19.90 -12.16 -6.17
N THR A 97 20.85 -12.15 -5.25
CA THR A 97 21.56 -13.36 -4.81
C THR A 97 21.65 -13.36 -3.28
N ALA A 98 21.98 -14.50 -2.67
CA ALA A 98 22.18 -14.57 -1.23
C ALA A 98 23.32 -13.64 -0.72
N GLU A 99 24.18 -13.15 -1.61
CA GLU A 99 25.31 -12.26 -1.29
C GLU A 99 25.09 -10.81 -1.77
N SER A 100 24.05 -10.56 -2.56
CA SER A 100 23.70 -9.26 -3.12
C SER A 100 22.18 -9.11 -3.07
N ASP A 101 21.73 -8.72 -1.90
CA ASP A 101 20.32 -8.62 -1.54
C ASP A 101 19.81 -7.18 -1.72
N ALA A 102 18.52 -7.03 -1.95
CA ALA A 102 17.81 -5.77 -1.85
C ALA A 102 17.50 -5.46 -0.38
N ASP A 103 17.31 -4.19 -0.04
CA ASP A 103 16.85 -3.87 1.33
C ASP A 103 15.39 -4.28 1.52
N ILE A 104 14.60 -4.17 0.46
CA ILE A 104 13.18 -4.54 0.45
C ILE A 104 12.78 -5.35 -0.78
N VAL A 105 11.81 -6.24 -0.59
CA VAL A 105 11.03 -6.85 -1.68
C VAL A 105 9.69 -6.16 -1.79
N VAL A 106 9.35 -5.68 -2.97
CA VAL A 106 8.07 -5.01 -3.25
C VAL A 106 7.13 -5.99 -3.95
N GLN A 107 5.95 -6.16 -3.38
CA GLN A 107 4.91 -7.04 -3.90
C GLN A 107 3.60 -6.29 -4.08
N LEU A 108 2.92 -6.58 -5.19
CA LEU A 108 1.59 -6.05 -5.50
C LEU A 108 0.55 -7.16 -5.45
N SER A 109 -0.60 -6.87 -4.85
CA SER A 109 -1.74 -7.77 -4.87
C SER A 109 -3.06 -7.04 -5.06
N GLN A 110 -4.02 -7.72 -5.68
CA GLN A 110 -5.40 -7.28 -5.79
C GLN A 110 -6.31 -8.18 -4.95
N ILE A 111 -7.18 -7.56 -4.16
CA ILE A 111 -8.32 -8.23 -3.51
C ILE A 111 -9.58 -7.84 -4.27
N ALA A 112 -10.07 -8.74 -5.13
CA ALA A 112 -11.26 -8.54 -5.98
C ALA A 112 -12.56 -9.02 -5.32
N VAL A 113 -12.55 -9.27 -4.02
CA VAL A 113 -13.70 -9.76 -3.27
C VAL A 113 -13.96 -8.86 -2.08
N GLN A 114 -15.24 -8.70 -1.72
CA GLN A 114 -15.56 -8.04 -0.47
C GLN A 114 -15.23 -8.99 0.67
N GLN A 115 -14.23 -8.62 1.47
CA GLN A 115 -13.75 -9.43 2.58
C GLN A 115 -13.85 -8.63 3.87
N SER A 116 -14.66 -9.13 4.81
CA SER A 116 -14.78 -8.60 6.17
C SER A 116 -14.29 -9.65 7.17
N GLY A 117 -13.30 -9.30 8.00
CA GLY A 117 -12.67 -10.19 8.98
C GLY A 117 -11.15 -10.22 8.84
N VAL A 118 -10.46 -11.10 9.59
CA VAL A 118 -9.03 -11.42 9.37
C VAL A 118 -8.96 -12.30 8.14
N ALA A 119 -9.14 -11.66 7.00
CA ALA A 119 -9.39 -12.33 5.75
C ALA A 119 -8.09 -12.25 4.96
N TRP A 120 -7.18 -13.15 5.34
CA TRP A 120 -5.77 -13.14 5.00
C TRP A 120 -5.51 -14.28 4.02
N GLN A 121 -5.16 -13.94 2.78
CA GLN A 121 -4.59 -14.88 1.84
C GLN A 121 -3.17 -14.40 1.53
N PRO A 122 -2.14 -15.20 1.85
CA PRO A 122 -0.76 -14.80 1.61
C PRO A 122 -0.59 -14.62 0.09
N PRO A 123 -0.16 -13.44 -0.37
CA PRO A 123 0.04 -13.22 -1.80
C PRO A 123 1.17 -14.15 -2.27
N TYR A 124 1.06 -14.61 -3.53
CA TYR A 124 2.00 -15.58 -4.10
C TYR A 124 3.45 -15.12 -3.93
N TRP A 125 4.24 -15.85 -3.16
CA TRP A 125 5.65 -15.58 -2.93
C TRP A 125 6.50 -16.41 -3.89
N PRO A 126 7.15 -15.79 -4.90
CA PRO A 126 7.96 -16.53 -5.87
C PRO A 126 9.28 -17.07 -5.29
N GLY A 127 9.59 -16.74 -4.03
CA GLY A 127 10.88 -17.02 -3.40
C GLY A 127 11.87 -15.89 -3.66
N TYR A 128 12.56 -15.45 -2.61
CA TYR A 128 13.62 -14.46 -2.69
C TYR A 128 14.93 -15.08 -2.18
N PRO A 129 16.07 -14.91 -2.88
CA PRO A 129 17.37 -15.44 -2.45
C PRO A 129 17.72 -15.00 -1.02
N GLY A 130 18.14 -15.93 -0.17
CA GLY A 130 18.45 -15.61 1.24
C GLY A 130 17.27 -15.76 2.20
N PHE A 131 16.02 -15.83 1.71
CA PHE A 131 14.88 -16.15 2.58
C PHE A 131 14.75 -17.67 2.81
N PRO A 132 14.33 -18.10 4.02
CA PRO A 132 13.85 -19.46 4.23
C PRO A 132 12.68 -19.75 3.27
N GLY A 133 12.75 -20.80 2.45
CA GLY A 133 11.78 -21.04 1.35
C GLY A 133 12.38 -21.03 -0.04
N TYR A 134 13.51 -20.33 -0.24
CA TYR A 134 14.25 -20.32 -1.51
C TYR A 134 14.83 -21.72 -1.82
N PRO A 135 14.84 -22.16 -3.10
CA PRO A 135 14.42 -23.50 -3.49
C PRO A 135 15.00 -24.60 -2.60
N GLY A 136 14.11 -25.22 -1.80
CA GLY A 136 14.45 -26.33 -0.91
C GLY A 136 13.72 -26.40 0.44
N TYR A 137 13.00 -25.34 0.86
CA TYR A 137 12.28 -25.32 2.14
C TYR A 137 10.76 -25.40 1.92
N PRO A 138 10.04 -26.39 2.50
CA PRO A 138 8.63 -26.68 2.21
C PRO A 138 7.62 -25.76 2.94
N GLY A 139 8.01 -24.53 3.26
CA GLY A 139 7.24 -23.66 4.15
C GLY A 139 6.18 -22.78 3.47
N TYR A 140 5.15 -22.41 4.22
CA TYR A 140 4.20 -21.35 3.85
C TYR A 140 4.58 -20.04 4.57
N PRO A 141 4.63 -18.89 3.87
CA PRO A 141 4.90 -17.60 4.49
C PRO A 141 3.78 -17.25 5.45
N TRP A 142 4.12 -17.04 6.70
CA TRP A 142 3.40 -16.21 7.66
C TRP A 142 3.91 -14.77 7.50
N TYR A 143 3.10 -13.75 7.77
CA TYR A 143 3.61 -12.36 7.82
C TYR A 143 3.62 -11.90 9.28
N GLY A 144 4.77 -11.43 9.74
CA GLY A 144 5.03 -10.99 11.11
C GLY A 144 4.80 -9.50 11.21
N GLY A 145 3.59 -9.11 11.56
CA GLY A 145 3.18 -7.72 11.74
C GLY A 145 1.79 -7.69 12.36
N GLY A 146 1.51 -6.65 13.15
CA GLY A 146 0.27 -6.53 13.92
C GLY A 146 -0.98 -6.76 13.07
N TYR A 147 -2.01 -7.38 13.67
CA TYR A 147 -3.30 -7.58 13.03
C TYR A 147 -3.86 -6.25 12.56
N THR A 148 -3.69 -5.92 11.28
CA THR A 148 -4.42 -4.78 10.75
C THR A 148 -5.82 -5.25 10.38
N TYR A 149 -6.78 -4.77 11.15
CA TYR A 149 -8.19 -4.93 10.83
C TYR A 149 -8.48 -4.12 9.58
N TYR A 150 -8.47 -4.77 8.43
CA TYR A 150 -8.91 -4.17 7.18
C TYR A 150 -10.26 -4.75 6.77
N SER A 151 -11.18 -3.86 6.41
CA SER A 151 -12.36 -4.21 5.63
C SER A 151 -12.05 -3.85 4.18
N TYR A 152 -11.63 -4.84 3.40
CA TYR A 152 -11.34 -4.63 1.99
C TYR A 152 -12.63 -4.57 1.20
N SER A 153 -12.84 -3.47 0.48
CA SER A 153 -13.88 -3.44 -0.55
C SER A 153 -13.35 -4.14 -1.81
N ASN A 154 -14.29 -4.60 -2.65
CA ASN A 154 -13.92 -5.20 -3.92
C ASN A 154 -13.01 -4.25 -4.71
N GLY A 155 -11.85 -4.75 -5.12
CA GLY A 155 -10.95 -4.01 -5.96
C GLY A 155 -9.85 -3.26 -5.21
N THR A 156 -9.53 -3.71 -3.99
CA THR A 156 -8.42 -3.14 -3.23
C THR A 156 -7.09 -3.55 -3.86
N ILE A 157 -6.15 -2.61 -3.99
CA ILE A 157 -4.75 -2.90 -4.32
C ILE A 157 -3.90 -2.77 -3.05
N LEU A 158 -3.05 -3.76 -2.79
CA LEU A 158 -2.03 -3.71 -1.75
C LEU A 158 -0.65 -3.57 -2.37
N VAL A 159 0.19 -2.79 -1.69
CA VAL A 159 1.61 -2.59 -1.99
C VAL A 159 2.38 -2.91 -0.73
N ASP A 160 3.07 -4.04 -0.72
CA ASP A 160 3.79 -4.55 0.44
C ASP A 160 5.29 -4.37 0.26
N PHE A 161 5.95 -3.74 1.24
CA PHE A 161 7.40 -3.68 1.33
C PHE A 161 7.84 -4.65 2.41
N ILE A 162 8.39 -5.78 1.97
CA ILE A 162 8.93 -6.81 2.85
C ILE A 162 10.37 -6.44 3.17
N ASP A 163 10.67 -6.26 4.46
CA ASP A 163 12.01 -5.95 4.95
C ASP A 163 12.84 -7.24 4.94
N VAL A 164 13.88 -7.24 4.10
CA VAL A 164 14.69 -8.43 3.86
C VAL A 164 15.44 -8.86 5.10
N GLN A 165 16.20 -7.94 5.71
CA GLN A 165 17.06 -8.27 6.84
C GLN A 165 16.23 -8.69 8.05
N LYS A 166 15.16 -7.96 8.37
CA LYS A 166 14.28 -8.32 9.50
C LYS A 166 13.56 -9.64 9.26
N THR A 167 13.21 -9.94 8.01
CA THR A 167 12.66 -11.25 7.64
C THR A 167 13.66 -12.36 7.89
N ILE A 168 14.91 -12.20 7.46
CA ILE A 168 15.98 -13.19 7.72
C ILE A 168 16.18 -13.38 9.23
N ASP A 169 16.28 -12.29 9.98
CA ASP A 169 16.50 -12.31 11.44
C ASP A 169 15.34 -12.96 12.19
N ALA A 170 14.09 -12.66 11.81
CA ALA A 170 12.89 -13.23 12.43
C ALA A 170 12.77 -14.76 12.24
N ASN A 171 13.48 -15.31 11.25
CA ASN A 171 13.50 -16.74 10.94
C ASN A 171 14.83 -17.41 11.29
N ASN A 172 15.67 -16.77 12.09
CA ASN A 172 16.91 -17.35 12.57
C ASN A 172 16.94 -17.37 14.12
N PRO A 173 16.77 -18.55 14.75
CA PRO A 173 16.66 -19.89 14.15
C PRO A 173 15.32 -20.11 13.44
N PRO A 174 15.23 -21.10 12.52
CA PRO A 174 13.98 -21.42 11.83
C PRO A 174 12.85 -21.73 12.81
N LEU A 175 11.64 -21.28 12.48
CA LEU A 175 10.46 -21.53 13.30
C LEU A 175 10.03 -23.00 13.19
N ALA A 176 9.35 -23.49 14.24
CA ALA A 176 8.77 -24.82 14.23
C ALA A 176 7.66 -24.96 13.16
N ASP A 177 7.54 -26.18 12.62
CA ASP A 177 6.52 -26.62 11.66
C ASP A 177 6.66 -26.05 10.24
N ASP A 178 7.91 -25.88 9.75
CA ASP A 178 8.23 -25.33 8.42
C ASP A 178 7.60 -23.94 8.17
N ARG A 179 7.25 -23.22 9.23
CA ARG A 179 6.72 -21.86 9.12
C ARG A 179 7.87 -20.89 8.92
N PHE A 180 7.63 -19.85 8.14
CA PHE A 180 8.54 -18.72 8.07
C PHE A 180 7.74 -17.42 8.11
N VAL A 181 8.35 -16.34 8.56
CA VAL A 181 7.71 -15.06 8.84
C VAL A 181 8.28 -13.97 7.94
N LEU A 182 7.45 -13.33 7.13
CA LEU A 182 7.78 -12.15 6.33
C LEU A 182 7.49 -10.90 7.16
N VAL A 183 8.49 -10.07 7.38
CA VAL A 183 8.33 -8.81 8.12
C VAL A 183 7.99 -7.69 7.13
N LEU A 184 6.85 -7.03 7.33
CA LEU A 184 6.44 -5.89 6.51
C LEU A 184 7.02 -4.61 7.11
N GLY A 185 8.00 -4.00 6.43
CA GLY A 185 8.56 -2.72 6.84
C GLY A 185 7.62 -1.54 6.55
N TRP A 186 6.83 -1.66 5.48
CA TRP A 186 5.79 -0.71 5.10
C TRP A 186 4.70 -1.44 4.31
N GLN A 187 3.45 -1.00 4.47
CA GLN A 187 2.32 -1.50 3.69
C GLN A 187 1.43 -0.33 3.26
N GLY A 188 1.06 -0.33 1.99
CA GLY A 188 0.08 0.59 1.40
C GLY A 188 -1.14 -0.16 0.89
N ALA A 189 -2.31 0.45 1.04
CA ALA A 189 -3.57 -0.06 0.53
C ALA A 189 -4.35 1.04 -0.19
N LEU A 190 -4.81 0.73 -1.40
CA LEU A 190 -5.73 1.54 -2.19
C LEU A 190 -7.10 0.87 -2.17
N ASN A 191 -8.02 1.42 -1.39
CA ASN A 191 -9.37 0.88 -1.26
C ASN A 191 -10.34 1.69 -2.13
N GLY A 192 -11.20 0.99 -2.88
CA GLY A 192 -12.21 1.61 -3.75
C GLY A 192 -11.77 1.85 -5.20
N VAL A 193 -10.47 1.82 -5.49
CA VAL A 193 -9.89 2.15 -6.80
C VAL A 193 -10.32 1.24 -7.96
N LEU A 194 -10.67 -0.02 -7.71
CA LEU A 194 -11.20 -0.93 -8.74
C LEU A 194 -12.68 -1.29 -8.57
N SER A 195 -13.38 -0.69 -7.60
CA SER A 195 -14.86 -0.83 -7.49
C SER A 195 -15.60 -0.24 -8.70
N ARG A 196 -14.88 0.52 -9.53
CA ARG A 196 -15.35 1.16 -10.77
C ARG A 196 -14.48 0.73 -11.95
N ALA A 197 -14.95 -0.30 -12.67
CA ALA A 197 -14.46 -0.69 -13.99
C ALA A 197 -12.95 -0.97 -14.11
N ASN A 198 -12.27 -1.41 -13.03
CA ASN A 198 -10.84 -1.71 -13.02
C ASN A 198 -9.95 -0.58 -13.59
N SER A 199 -10.16 0.68 -13.16
CA SER A 199 -9.44 1.82 -13.72
C SER A 199 -7.94 1.82 -13.36
N VAL A 200 -7.10 1.36 -14.29
CA VAL A 200 -5.64 1.44 -14.19
C VAL A 200 -5.13 2.86 -13.89
N PRO A 201 -5.67 3.94 -14.50
CA PRO A 201 -5.28 5.30 -14.14
C PRO A 201 -5.48 5.63 -12.65
N LEU A 202 -6.61 5.25 -12.05
CA LEU A 202 -6.86 5.50 -10.62
C LEU A 202 -5.89 4.73 -9.72
N VAL A 203 -5.51 3.52 -10.10
CA VAL A 203 -4.48 2.76 -9.37
C VAL A 203 -3.13 3.48 -9.43
N LYS A 204 -2.74 4.01 -10.60
CA LYS A 204 -1.49 4.76 -10.77
C LYS A 204 -1.45 6.02 -9.93
N ASP A 205 -2.53 6.79 -9.93
CA ASP A 205 -2.65 7.99 -9.09
C ASP A 205 -2.58 7.61 -7.60
N GLY A 206 -3.27 6.54 -7.21
CA GLY A 206 -3.20 6.02 -5.84
C GLY A 206 -1.78 5.58 -5.43
N ILE A 207 -1.03 4.91 -6.31
CA ILE A 207 0.37 4.52 -6.04
C ILE A 207 1.24 5.76 -5.80
N THR A 208 1.04 6.81 -6.60
CA THR A 208 1.74 8.09 -6.40
C THR A 208 1.44 8.66 -5.01
N VAL A 209 0.16 8.71 -4.62
CA VAL A 209 -0.26 9.18 -3.29
C VAL A 209 0.36 8.35 -2.18
N LEU A 210 0.37 7.02 -2.29
CA LEU A 210 1.01 6.15 -1.29
C LEU A 210 2.51 6.40 -1.15
N PHE A 211 3.21 6.67 -2.25
CA PHE A 211 4.65 6.95 -2.22
C PHE A 211 4.97 8.34 -1.69
N ASP A 212 4.10 9.32 -1.92
CA ASP A 212 4.17 10.63 -1.25
C ASP A 212 3.93 10.49 0.26
N GLN A 213 2.98 9.65 0.69
CA GLN A 213 2.78 9.32 2.10
C GLN A 213 4.02 8.65 2.70
N PHE A 214 4.64 7.70 1.98
CA PHE A 214 5.90 7.08 2.40
C PHE A 214 7.01 8.14 2.62
N ASN A 215 7.20 9.06 1.68
CA ASN A 215 8.21 10.10 1.81
C ASN A 215 7.91 11.06 2.98
N THR A 216 6.64 11.36 3.19
CA THR A 216 6.20 12.16 4.34
C THR A 216 6.51 11.46 5.66
N ALA A 217 6.19 10.16 5.77
CA ALA A 217 6.52 9.33 6.93
C ALA A 217 8.04 9.25 7.16
N LYS A 218 8.81 8.99 6.10
CA LYS A 218 10.29 8.95 6.12
C LYS A 218 10.90 10.28 6.60
N ALA A 219 10.30 11.42 6.26
CA ALA A 219 10.76 12.74 6.71
C ALA A 219 10.36 13.06 8.15
N GLY A 220 9.28 12.46 8.66
CA GLY A 220 8.77 12.63 10.01
C GLY A 220 9.61 11.95 11.10
N THR A 221 9.13 12.02 12.35
CA THR A 221 9.61 11.21 13.47
C THR A 221 8.68 10.02 13.66
N ASP A 222 9.17 8.93 14.26
CA ASP A 222 8.35 7.74 14.57
C ASP A 222 7.06 8.14 15.33
N ASN A 223 5.95 7.42 15.05
CA ASN A 223 4.65 7.63 15.70
C ASN A 223 4.68 7.33 17.21
#